data_AF-A0A947EJZ0-F1
#
_entry.id   AF-A0A947EJZ0-F1
#
_cell.length_a   1.000
_cell.length_b   1.000
_cell.length_c   1.000
_cell.angle_alpha   90.00
_cell.angle_beta   90.00
_cell.angle_gamma   90.00
#
_symmetry.space_group_name_H-M   'P 1'
#
loop_
_entity.id
_entity.type
_entity.pdbx_description
1 polymer ?
#
loop_
_entity_poly.entity_id
_entity_poly.type
_entity_poly.pdbx_seq_one_letter_code
_entity_poly.pdbx_strand_id
1 'polypeptide(L)'
;MTNPKKLFQPIIALTFLALLGYFIAGGSFNLSPEDAAGSTINGIENAEKSHGDKSNTEAPLMLKTLSPNAQTCNGNTFNSPGAPSTCTFTYTSSGWENSSGVPIAAPQAIEFGESACILANNSDLIGSSKFKGTLYVAPGVTFSGSVPTFSGGSGNKPTLVIEGTADFSNNPSINDTEIYIHETGSMIVPGQLQPNGASEIHVLGQLENGADLNITGQAEMTIYDGGVVTIANGGQISNLVSNCGQLGFNAGEVHTGGGSSLVNLCSTYIKEDLVLDGPYTNDGLIVIKGDLTFNGHALINNDVLMVKNLYMNNDDIIGNNDTSTLLVEYAAEMVSGSTITGHYFYDNDDGGGFDVVCASCVDEVAIIDDMDMSGTLAEITANCGAAFKPNKIKEKATL
;
A
#
# COMPACT_ATOMS: atom_id res chain seq x y z
N MET A 1 20.95 48.39 7.90
CA MET A 1 20.34 47.04 7.94
C MET A 1 20.21 46.55 6.51
N THR A 2 21.13 45.67 6.10
CA THR A 2 21.23 45.10 4.75
C THR A 2 20.36 43.85 4.65
N ASN A 3 19.64 43.73 3.54
CA ASN A 3 18.56 42.78 3.29
C ASN A 3 19.10 41.33 3.19
N PRO A 4 18.77 40.40 4.12
CA PRO A 4 19.36 39.06 4.18
C PRO A 4 19.00 38.17 2.97
N LYS A 5 17.97 38.53 2.21
CA LYS A 5 17.57 37.80 0.99
C LYS A 5 18.60 37.87 -0.15
N LYS A 6 19.50 38.87 -0.15
CA LYS A 6 20.54 38.99 -1.19
C LYS A 6 21.80 38.15 -0.93
N LEU A 7 21.98 37.62 0.28
CA LEU A 7 23.14 36.77 0.62
C LEU A 7 22.86 35.28 0.43
N PHE A 8 21.59 34.86 0.46
CA PHE A 8 21.20 33.44 0.43
C PHE A 8 21.34 32.80 -0.97
N GLN A 9 21.02 33.54 -2.03
CA GLN A 9 21.13 33.05 -3.41
C GLN A 9 22.57 32.68 -3.84
N PRO A 10 23.61 33.49 -3.56
CA PRO A 10 24.97 33.10 -3.92
C PRO A 10 25.50 31.91 -3.10
N ILE A 11 25.02 31.70 -1.87
CA ILE A 11 25.43 30.55 -1.04
C ILE A 11 24.86 29.26 -1.62
N ILE A 12 23.57 29.22 -1.97
CA ILE A 12 22.94 28.05 -2.59
C ILE A 12 23.62 27.70 -3.93
N ALA A 13 23.92 28.71 -4.75
CA ALA A 13 24.60 28.51 -6.02
C ALA A 13 26.02 27.93 -5.83
N LEU A 14 26.76 28.37 -4.82
CA LEU A 14 28.10 27.87 -4.51
C LEU A 14 28.06 26.40 -4.04
N THR A 15 27.08 26.04 -3.20
CA THR A 15 26.90 24.67 -2.71
C THR A 15 26.54 23.70 -3.85
N PHE A 16 25.67 24.14 -4.77
CA PHE A 16 25.31 23.35 -5.95
C PHE A 16 26.50 23.15 -6.89
N LEU A 17 27.32 24.18 -7.13
CA LEU A 17 28.53 24.07 -7.95
C LEU A 17 29.59 23.16 -7.32
N ALA A 18 29.74 23.17 -6.00
CA ALA A 18 30.66 22.28 -5.29
C ALA A 18 30.21 20.81 -5.37
N LEU A 19 28.92 20.54 -5.18
CA LEU A 19 28.35 19.19 -5.31
C LEU A 19 28.46 18.67 -6.75
N LEU A 20 28.13 19.51 -7.74
CA LEU A 20 28.22 19.12 -9.15
C LEU A 20 29.67 18.82 -9.56
N GLY A 21 30.63 19.63 -9.10
CA GLY A 21 32.06 19.39 -9.33
C GLY A 21 32.56 18.09 -8.69
N TYR A 22 32.06 17.75 -7.50
CA TYR A 22 32.40 16.50 -6.79
C TYR A 22 31.91 15.26 -7.56
N PHE A 23 30.68 15.27 -8.08
CA PHE A 23 30.13 14.16 -8.85
C PHE A 23 30.76 14.02 -10.24
N ILE A 24 31.04 15.13 -10.94
CA ILE A 24 31.70 15.10 -12.26
C ILE A 24 33.15 14.57 -12.14
N ALA A 25 33.81 14.79 -10.99
CA ALA A 25 35.14 14.25 -10.72
C ALA A 25 35.16 12.77 -10.29
N GLY A 26 34.01 12.08 -10.31
CA GLY A 26 33.90 10.67 -9.91
C GLY A 26 33.99 10.45 -8.39
N GLY A 27 33.73 11.48 -7.59
CA GLY A 27 33.64 11.34 -6.14
C GLY A 27 32.38 10.56 -5.74
N SER A 28 32.54 9.48 -4.98
CA SER A 28 31.47 8.77 -4.29
C SER A 28 31.54 9.08 -2.80
N PHE A 29 30.42 9.46 -2.18
CA PHE A 29 30.30 9.50 -0.71
C PHE A 29 30.35 8.07 -0.19
N ASN A 30 31.53 7.65 0.27
CA ASN A 30 31.72 6.33 0.88
C ASN A 30 31.63 6.52 2.39
N LEU A 31 30.44 6.37 2.96
CA LEU A 31 30.28 6.18 4.40
C LEU A 31 30.58 4.72 4.67
N SER A 32 31.82 4.41 5.02
CA SER A 32 32.16 3.05 5.42
C SER A 32 31.52 2.74 6.79
N PRO A 33 31.07 1.50 7.05
CA PRO A 33 30.58 1.09 8.37
C PRO A 33 31.61 1.29 9.49
N GLU A 34 32.89 1.46 9.16
CA GLU A 34 34.00 1.69 10.09
C GLU A 34 34.06 3.14 10.58
N ASP A 35 33.52 4.10 9.82
CA ASP A 35 33.46 5.53 10.20
C ASP A 35 32.31 5.84 11.18
N ALA A 36 31.36 4.91 11.35
CA ALA A 36 30.26 5.02 12.32
C ALA A 36 30.63 4.51 13.73
N ALA A 37 31.75 3.80 13.88
CA ALA A 37 32.15 3.16 15.14
C ALA A 37 33.10 4.00 16.02
N GLY A 38 33.42 5.24 15.61
CA GLY A 38 34.50 6.04 16.22
C GLY A 38 34.10 7.16 17.19
N SER A 39 32.81 7.43 17.44
CA SER A 39 32.39 8.58 18.27
C SER A 39 31.78 8.15 19.60
N THR A 40 32.63 7.77 20.56
CA THR A 40 32.23 7.61 21.97
C THR A 40 32.05 8.97 22.63
N ILE A 41 30.79 9.39 22.80
CA ILE A 41 30.43 10.46 23.75
C ILE A 41 30.43 9.82 25.16
N ASN A 42 31.57 9.93 25.84
CA ASN A 42 31.65 9.78 27.29
C ASN A 42 30.85 10.93 27.94
N GLY A 43 29.62 10.67 28.38
CA GLY A 43 28.80 11.71 29.00
C GLY A 43 27.59 11.25 29.81
N ILE A 44 27.37 9.95 30.03
CA ILE A 44 26.24 9.46 30.83
C ILE A 44 26.70 8.32 31.77
N GLU A 45 27.66 8.63 32.62
CA GLU A 45 27.82 7.95 33.90
C GLU A 45 27.75 9.03 34.97
N ASN A 46 26.54 9.30 35.47
CA ASN A 46 26.22 9.87 36.80
C ASN A 46 24.76 10.37 36.83
N ALA A 47 23.82 9.44 36.74
CA ALA A 47 22.43 9.69 37.16
C ALA A 47 21.75 8.41 37.66
N GLU A 48 22.47 7.52 38.33
CA GLU A 48 21.86 6.47 39.16
C GLU A 48 22.15 6.77 40.62
N LYS A 49 21.26 7.55 41.23
CA LYS A 49 20.90 7.53 42.67
C LYS A 49 19.93 8.68 42.95
N SER A 50 18.63 8.41 42.91
CA SER A 50 17.68 8.74 43.99
C SER A 50 16.23 8.47 43.56
N HIS A 51 15.48 7.83 44.46
CA HIS A 51 14.02 7.58 44.47
C HIS A 51 13.52 6.47 43.51
N GLY A 52 12.95 5.35 43.94
CA GLY A 52 12.27 5.01 45.21
C GLY A 52 10.75 5.02 45.01
N ASP A 53 10.21 3.84 44.69
CA ASP A 53 8.80 3.41 44.73
C ASP A 53 7.71 4.24 44.03
N LYS A 54 7.21 3.69 42.90
CA LYS A 54 5.83 3.20 42.75
C LYS A 54 5.67 2.48 41.41
N SER A 55 5.30 1.20 41.45
CA SER A 55 4.91 0.42 40.29
C SER A 55 3.62 0.96 39.69
N ASN A 56 3.66 1.34 38.42
CA ASN A 56 2.54 1.17 37.49
C ASN A 56 3.13 0.56 36.21
N THR A 57 2.64 -0.63 35.90
CA THR A 57 2.95 -1.47 34.75
C THR A 57 2.76 -0.70 33.44
N GLU A 58 3.85 -0.19 32.88
CA GLU A 58 3.96 0.04 31.45
C GLU A 58 4.06 -1.33 30.78
N ALA A 59 3.06 -1.69 29.98
CA ALA A 59 3.16 -2.84 29.10
C ALA A 59 4.33 -2.58 28.14
N PRO A 60 5.33 -3.47 28.04
CA PRO A 60 6.40 -3.28 27.08
C PRO A 60 5.80 -3.31 25.68
N LEU A 61 6.12 -2.29 24.87
CA LEU A 61 5.91 -2.25 23.44
C LEU A 61 6.35 -3.60 22.86
N MET A 62 5.37 -4.41 22.43
CA MET A 62 5.62 -5.59 21.62
C MET A 62 6.10 -5.07 20.26
N LEU A 63 7.42 -4.96 20.11
CA LEU A 63 8.05 -4.92 18.80
C LEU A 63 7.57 -6.19 18.08
N LYS A 64 6.64 -6.03 17.12
CA LYS A 64 6.09 -7.10 16.30
C LYS A 64 7.25 -7.70 15.51
N THR A 65 7.90 -8.70 16.08
CA THR A 65 8.96 -9.47 15.43
C THR A 65 8.32 -10.19 14.25
N LEU A 66 8.59 -9.67 13.06
CA LEU A 66 8.25 -10.28 11.77
C LEU A 66 8.82 -11.70 11.76
N SER A 67 7.94 -12.70 11.80
CA SER A 67 8.34 -14.09 11.63
C SER A 67 8.61 -14.34 10.14
N PRO A 68 9.83 -14.70 9.73
CA PRO A 68 10.08 -15.09 8.35
C PRO A 68 9.37 -16.44 8.13
N ASN A 69 8.61 -16.57 7.03
CA ASN A 69 8.08 -17.82 6.46
C ASN A 69 6.61 -18.21 6.74
N ALA A 70 5.74 -17.27 7.10
CA ALA A 70 4.32 -17.32 6.67
C ALA A 70 3.75 -15.91 6.70
N GLN A 71 3.81 -15.19 5.58
CA GLN A 71 3.10 -13.92 5.44
C GLN A 71 1.60 -14.24 5.39
N THR A 72 0.94 -14.01 6.51
CA THR A 72 -0.51 -14.12 6.62
C THR A 72 -1.13 -12.74 6.57
N CYS A 73 -2.28 -12.62 5.92
CA CYS A 73 -3.08 -11.41 5.90
C CYS A 73 -4.55 -11.76 6.10
N ASN A 74 -5.15 -11.24 7.17
CA ASN A 74 -6.55 -11.52 7.52
C ASN A 74 -6.90 -13.04 7.52
N GLY A 75 -5.98 -13.88 8.01
CA GLY A 75 -6.12 -15.34 8.01
C GLY A 75 -5.75 -16.05 6.70
N ASN A 76 -5.51 -15.32 5.60
CA ASN A 76 -5.01 -15.88 4.34
C ASN A 76 -3.49 -16.04 4.38
N THR A 77 -2.97 -17.22 4.04
CA THR A 77 -1.51 -17.46 3.94
C THR A 77 -1.07 -17.35 2.49
N PHE A 78 0.08 -16.73 2.23
CA PHE A 78 0.69 -16.74 0.89
C PHE A 78 1.16 -18.16 0.54
N ASN A 79 0.33 -18.88 -0.24
CA ASN A 79 0.56 -20.27 -0.63
C ASN A 79 0.83 -20.38 -2.14
N SER A 80 1.92 -19.76 -2.61
CA SER A 80 2.30 -19.89 -4.02
C SER A 80 2.79 -21.31 -4.34
N PRO A 81 2.46 -21.88 -5.51
CA PRO A 81 3.04 -23.14 -5.96
C PRO A 81 4.54 -23.04 -6.28
N GLY A 82 5.08 -21.81 -6.39
CA GLY A 82 6.47 -21.55 -6.74
C GLY A 82 6.82 -21.92 -8.18
N ALA A 83 8.12 -21.91 -8.49
CA ALA A 83 8.63 -22.34 -9.78
C ALA A 83 8.20 -23.79 -10.12
N PRO A 84 7.67 -24.04 -11.34
CA PRO A 84 7.38 -25.40 -11.78
C PRO A 84 8.63 -26.29 -11.74
N SER A 85 8.50 -27.52 -11.23
CA SER A 85 9.61 -28.49 -11.19
C SER A 85 10.10 -28.89 -12.58
N THR A 86 9.21 -28.82 -13.58
CA THR A 86 9.51 -28.97 -15.00
C THR A 86 8.67 -27.98 -15.81
N CYS A 87 9.22 -27.54 -16.94
CA CYS A 87 8.58 -26.60 -17.84
C CYS A 87 8.19 -27.31 -19.14
N THR A 88 6.93 -27.18 -19.57
CA THR A 88 6.50 -27.70 -20.88
C THR A 88 7.16 -26.92 -22.00
N PHE A 89 7.23 -25.60 -21.83
CA PHE A 89 7.89 -24.66 -22.72
C PHE A 89 8.79 -23.75 -21.89
N THR A 90 10.02 -23.57 -22.34
CA THR A 90 11.01 -22.73 -21.67
C THR A 90 11.50 -21.68 -22.65
N TYR A 91 11.52 -20.42 -22.22
CA TYR A 91 12.26 -19.39 -22.93
C TYR A 91 13.61 -19.17 -22.26
N THR A 92 14.68 -19.33 -23.03
CA THR A 92 16.05 -19.09 -22.59
C THR A 92 16.71 -18.03 -23.49
N SER A 93 17.98 -17.73 -23.26
CA SER A 93 18.74 -16.80 -24.11
C SER A 93 18.91 -17.27 -25.56
N SER A 94 18.68 -18.55 -25.86
CA SER A 94 18.69 -19.10 -27.22
C SER A 94 17.31 -19.13 -27.89
N GLY A 95 16.25 -18.74 -27.18
CA GLY A 95 14.86 -18.75 -27.65
C GLY A 95 13.98 -19.78 -26.94
N TRP A 96 12.83 -20.11 -27.54
CA TRP A 96 11.89 -21.09 -27.01
C TRP A 96 12.36 -22.51 -27.27
N GLU A 97 12.23 -23.36 -26.25
CA GLU A 97 12.43 -24.80 -26.33
C GLU A 97 11.29 -25.56 -25.65
N ASN A 98 11.04 -26.79 -26.10
CA ASN A 98 10.11 -27.69 -25.42
C ASN A 98 10.79 -28.41 -24.23
N SER A 99 10.04 -29.25 -23.53
CA SER A 99 10.52 -30.03 -22.38
C SER A 99 11.72 -30.96 -22.66
N SER A 100 12.06 -31.22 -23.94
CA SER A 100 13.22 -32.01 -24.35
C SER A 100 14.41 -31.14 -24.79
N GLY A 101 14.33 -29.81 -24.64
CA GLY A 101 15.37 -28.86 -25.09
C GLY A 101 15.43 -28.67 -26.61
N VAL A 102 14.36 -29.04 -27.33
CA VAL A 102 14.30 -28.85 -28.78
C VAL A 102 13.76 -27.45 -29.08
N PRO A 103 14.45 -26.64 -29.90
CA PRO A 103 13.97 -25.31 -30.28
C PRO A 103 12.60 -25.35 -30.96
N ILE A 104 11.73 -24.41 -30.57
CA ILE A 104 10.38 -24.25 -31.10
C ILE A 104 10.08 -22.76 -31.33
N ALA A 105 8.95 -22.45 -31.95
CA ALA A 105 8.39 -21.10 -31.95
C ALA A 105 7.67 -20.82 -30.61
N ALA A 106 7.37 -19.54 -30.34
CA ALA A 106 6.60 -19.13 -29.17
C ALA A 106 5.27 -19.92 -29.09
N PRO A 107 4.93 -20.50 -27.93
CA PRO A 107 3.77 -21.36 -27.80
C PRO A 107 2.47 -20.56 -27.99
N GLN A 108 1.64 -21.00 -28.94
CA GLN A 108 0.38 -20.32 -29.31
C GLN A 108 -0.81 -20.74 -28.43
N ALA A 109 -0.70 -21.86 -27.73
CA ALA A 109 -1.67 -22.38 -26.77
C ALA A 109 -0.93 -23.00 -25.59
N ILE A 110 -1.44 -22.78 -24.38
CA ILE A 110 -0.98 -23.43 -23.15
C ILE A 110 -2.21 -24.08 -22.51
N GLU A 111 -2.20 -25.40 -22.35
CA GLU A 111 -3.29 -26.18 -21.78
C GLU A 111 -3.15 -26.39 -20.27
N PHE A 112 -4.20 -26.95 -19.65
CA PHE A 112 -4.14 -27.31 -18.24
C PHE A 112 -3.04 -28.35 -17.97
N GLY A 113 -2.26 -28.12 -16.91
CA GLY A 113 -1.11 -28.95 -16.56
C GLY A 113 0.15 -28.66 -17.37
N GLU A 114 0.10 -27.74 -18.35
CA GLU A 114 1.28 -27.24 -19.05
C GLU A 114 1.82 -25.97 -18.40
N SER A 115 3.11 -25.71 -18.60
CA SER A 115 3.78 -24.52 -18.07
C SER A 115 4.65 -23.85 -19.12
N ALA A 116 4.61 -22.52 -19.14
CA ALA A 116 5.52 -21.65 -19.88
C ALA A 116 6.42 -20.93 -18.89
N CYS A 117 7.73 -21.19 -18.95
CA CYS A 117 8.72 -20.65 -18.04
C CYS A 117 9.61 -19.64 -18.76
N ILE A 118 9.64 -18.40 -18.28
CA ILE A 118 10.48 -17.33 -18.81
C ILE A 118 11.75 -17.25 -17.96
N LEU A 119 12.86 -17.78 -18.48
CA LEU A 119 14.17 -17.84 -17.80
C LEU A 119 15.20 -16.85 -18.37
N ALA A 120 14.82 -16.08 -19.37
CA ALA A 120 15.58 -14.97 -19.94
C ALA A 120 14.62 -13.89 -20.45
N ASN A 121 15.10 -12.66 -20.63
CA ASN A 121 14.25 -11.53 -21.03
C ASN A 121 13.50 -11.84 -22.33
N ASN A 122 12.18 -11.76 -22.28
CA ASN A 122 11.29 -12.14 -23.38
C ASN A 122 10.33 -10.99 -23.69
N SER A 123 9.92 -10.87 -24.95
CA SER A 123 8.90 -9.89 -25.40
C SER A 123 7.90 -10.52 -26.37
N ASP A 124 7.82 -11.84 -26.41
CA ASP A 124 6.99 -12.54 -27.39
C ASP A 124 5.51 -12.51 -26.99
N LEU A 125 4.64 -12.68 -27.99
CA LEU A 125 3.25 -13.07 -27.77
C LEU A 125 3.20 -14.58 -27.46
N ILE A 126 2.62 -14.93 -26.31
CA ILE A 126 2.37 -16.32 -25.92
C ILE A 126 0.87 -16.55 -25.67
N GLY A 127 0.40 -17.77 -25.92
CA GLY A 127 -0.99 -18.14 -25.68
C GLY A 127 -2.00 -17.35 -26.52
N SER A 128 -1.61 -16.94 -27.74
CA SER A 128 -2.42 -16.12 -28.65
C SER A 128 -3.83 -16.66 -28.90
N SER A 129 -3.99 -17.99 -28.85
CA SER A 129 -5.29 -18.65 -28.98
C SER A 129 -5.93 -18.99 -27.64
N LYS A 130 -5.13 -19.26 -26.60
CA LYS A 130 -5.58 -19.80 -25.31
C LYS A 130 -4.43 -19.90 -24.29
N PHE A 131 -4.64 -19.41 -23.07
CA PHE A 131 -3.74 -19.67 -21.93
C PHE A 131 -4.51 -20.24 -20.73
N LYS A 132 -4.25 -21.51 -20.39
CA LYS A 132 -4.90 -22.25 -19.29
C LYS A 132 -3.96 -22.87 -18.27
N GLY A 133 -2.67 -22.94 -18.58
CA GLY A 133 -1.66 -23.53 -17.71
C GLY A 133 -1.01 -22.51 -16.80
N THR A 134 0.28 -22.72 -16.53
CA THR A 134 1.08 -21.86 -15.66
C THR A 134 2.00 -20.96 -16.47
N LEU A 135 1.99 -19.66 -16.19
CA LEU A 135 3.05 -18.73 -16.59
C LEU A 135 3.99 -18.52 -15.41
N TYR A 136 5.27 -18.83 -15.58
CA TYR A 136 6.30 -18.58 -14.58
C TYR A 136 7.32 -17.58 -15.12
N VAL A 137 7.61 -16.53 -14.34
CA VAL A 137 8.66 -15.54 -14.65
C VAL A 137 9.72 -15.61 -13.55
N ALA A 138 10.93 -16.05 -13.93
CA ALA A 138 12.01 -16.30 -12.98
C ALA A 138 12.60 -15.02 -12.35
N PRO A 139 13.25 -15.12 -11.18
CA PRO A 139 13.92 -13.98 -10.54
C PRO A 139 14.92 -13.28 -11.47
N GLY A 140 14.90 -11.94 -11.47
CA GLY A 140 15.82 -11.12 -12.26
C GLY A 140 15.58 -11.14 -13.78
N VAL A 141 14.47 -11.75 -14.23
CA VAL A 141 14.07 -11.81 -15.64
C VAL A 141 12.87 -10.91 -15.89
N THR A 142 12.83 -10.26 -17.06
CA THR A 142 11.68 -9.46 -17.50
C THR A 142 10.95 -10.15 -18.66
N PHE A 143 9.67 -10.47 -18.45
CA PHE A 143 8.71 -10.75 -19.51
C PHE A 143 7.99 -9.44 -19.88
N SER A 144 8.29 -8.89 -21.05
CA SER A 144 7.68 -7.68 -21.62
C SER A 144 6.71 -7.99 -22.77
N GLY A 145 6.32 -9.26 -22.89
CA GLY A 145 5.54 -9.79 -23.99
C GLY A 145 4.05 -9.53 -23.86
N SER A 146 3.24 -10.28 -24.61
CA SER A 146 1.78 -10.20 -24.51
C SER A 146 1.15 -11.55 -24.24
N VAL A 147 0.09 -11.53 -23.44
CA VAL A 147 -0.82 -12.66 -23.22
C VAL A 147 -2.25 -12.12 -23.32
N PRO A 148 -3.00 -12.42 -24.39
CA PRO A 148 -4.31 -11.81 -24.59
C PRO A 148 -5.32 -12.17 -23.50
N THR A 149 -5.36 -13.45 -23.10
CA THR A 149 -6.37 -13.98 -22.19
C THR A 149 -5.81 -15.12 -21.34
N PHE A 150 -5.97 -15.00 -20.02
CA PHE A 150 -5.98 -16.10 -19.06
C PHE A 150 -7.43 -16.51 -18.81
N SER A 151 -7.77 -17.77 -19.09
CA SER A 151 -9.16 -18.24 -18.92
C SER A 151 -9.20 -19.67 -18.41
N GLY A 152 -9.62 -19.80 -17.15
CA GLY A 152 -9.90 -21.07 -16.49
C GLY A 152 -11.34 -21.53 -16.62
N GLY A 153 -11.66 -22.56 -15.84
CA GLY A 153 -13.02 -22.89 -15.45
C GLY A 153 -13.05 -23.26 -13.98
N SER A 154 -14.23 -23.41 -13.38
CA SER A 154 -14.38 -23.76 -11.96
C SER A 154 -13.58 -25.02 -11.60
N GLY A 155 -12.48 -24.86 -10.86
CA GLY A 155 -11.60 -25.95 -10.40
C GLY A 155 -10.31 -26.17 -11.20
N ASN A 156 -10.13 -25.50 -12.34
CA ASN A 156 -8.84 -25.45 -13.05
C ASN A 156 -8.60 -24.00 -13.51
N LYS A 157 -7.79 -23.28 -12.74
CA LYS A 157 -7.44 -21.89 -12.98
C LYS A 157 -6.06 -21.82 -13.64
N PRO A 158 -5.83 -20.96 -14.66
CA PRO A 158 -4.48 -20.60 -15.06
C PRO A 158 -3.79 -19.96 -13.87
N THR A 159 -2.48 -20.18 -13.77
CA THR A 159 -1.68 -19.68 -12.65
C THR A 159 -0.57 -18.79 -13.19
N LEU A 160 -0.41 -17.61 -12.62
CA LEU A 160 0.76 -16.76 -12.85
C LEU A 160 1.62 -16.81 -11.59
N VAL A 161 2.90 -17.13 -11.76
CA VAL A 161 3.90 -17.09 -10.69
C VAL A 161 5.01 -16.14 -11.12
N ILE A 162 5.09 -15.00 -10.45
CA ILE A 162 5.94 -13.88 -10.84
C ILE A 162 6.98 -13.67 -9.73
N GLU A 163 8.21 -14.12 -9.99
CA GLU A 163 9.37 -13.88 -9.12
C GLU A 163 10.33 -12.83 -9.72
N GLY A 164 10.27 -12.60 -11.03
CA GLY A 164 10.89 -11.49 -11.76
C GLY A 164 9.90 -10.39 -12.12
N THR A 165 10.00 -9.81 -13.32
CA THR A 165 9.10 -8.74 -13.78
C THR A 165 8.21 -9.23 -14.92
N ALA A 166 6.89 -9.13 -14.76
CA ALA A 166 5.91 -9.31 -15.82
C ALA A 166 5.33 -7.93 -16.22
N ASP A 167 5.92 -7.32 -17.24
CA ASP A 167 5.52 -6.04 -17.82
C ASP A 167 4.67 -6.27 -19.07
N PHE A 168 3.36 -6.42 -18.91
CA PHE A 168 2.51 -6.82 -20.03
C PHE A 168 2.41 -5.69 -21.06
N SER A 169 2.78 -5.99 -22.31
CA SER A 169 2.60 -5.05 -23.44
C SER A 169 1.14 -4.88 -23.87
N ASN A 170 0.22 -5.69 -23.33
CA ASN A 170 -1.21 -5.63 -23.56
C ASN A 170 -1.97 -5.63 -22.22
N ASN A 171 -3.28 -5.39 -22.26
CA ASN A 171 -4.16 -5.61 -21.11
C ASN A 171 -4.71 -7.05 -21.14
N PRO A 172 -4.15 -8.01 -20.38
CA PRO A 172 -4.64 -9.39 -20.39
C PRO A 172 -6.06 -9.46 -19.82
N SER A 173 -6.94 -10.23 -20.47
CA SER A 173 -8.19 -10.63 -19.84
C SER A 173 -7.92 -11.70 -18.77
N ILE A 174 -8.31 -11.43 -17.52
CA ILE A 174 -8.08 -12.31 -16.36
C ILE A 174 -9.42 -12.91 -15.94
N ASN A 175 -9.63 -14.20 -16.20
CA ASN A 175 -10.88 -14.90 -15.85
C ASN A 175 -10.56 -16.23 -15.17
N ASP A 176 -11.13 -16.46 -13.97
CA ASP A 176 -10.87 -17.64 -13.14
C ASP A 176 -9.36 -17.97 -13.05
N THR A 177 -8.55 -17.00 -12.63
CA THR A 177 -7.08 -17.06 -12.66
C THR A 177 -6.49 -16.82 -11.26
N GLU A 178 -5.42 -17.54 -10.94
CA GLU A 178 -4.62 -17.32 -9.72
C GLU A 178 -3.34 -16.60 -10.07
N ILE A 179 -3.03 -15.51 -9.36
CA ILE A 179 -1.85 -14.69 -9.59
C ILE A 179 -1.06 -14.59 -8.30
N TYR A 180 0.21 -14.99 -8.34
CA TYR A 180 1.15 -14.90 -7.24
C TYR A 180 2.32 -14.00 -7.63
N ILE A 181 2.43 -12.85 -6.98
CA ILE A 181 3.56 -11.92 -7.12
C ILE A 181 4.42 -12.09 -5.88
N HIS A 182 5.58 -12.71 -6.02
CA HIS A 182 6.52 -12.95 -4.91
C HIS A 182 7.23 -11.66 -4.49
N GLU A 183 7.94 -11.70 -3.37
CA GLU A 183 8.61 -10.54 -2.74
C GLU A 183 9.49 -9.72 -3.71
N THR A 184 10.26 -10.38 -4.58
CA THR A 184 11.08 -9.72 -5.61
C THR A 184 10.35 -9.50 -6.93
N GLY A 185 9.12 -10.00 -7.02
CA GLY A 185 8.29 -9.98 -8.20
C GLY A 185 7.64 -8.63 -8.44
N SER A 186 7.46 -8.27 -9.71
CA SER A 186 6.68 -7.11 -10.13
C SER A 186 5.78 -7.46 -11.29
N MET A 187 4.51 -7.10 -11.21
CA MET A 187 3.53 -7.22 -12.28
C MET A 187 3.06 -5.83 -12.68
N ILE A 188 3.17 -5.50 -13.97
CA ILE A 188 2.74 -4.22 -14.53
C ILE A 188 1.66 -4.51 -15.57
N VAL A 189 0.48 -3.95 -15.35
CA VAL A 189 -0.68 -4.06 -16.25
C VAL A 189 -0.99 -2.67 -16.79
N PRO A 190 -0.87 -2.41 -18.11
CA PRO A 190 -0.93 -1.06 -18.65
C PRO A 190 -2.36 -0.48 -18.72
N GLY A 191 -3.38 -1.33 -18.69
CA GLY A 191 -4.78 -0.93 -18.77
C GLY A 191 -5.54 -1.25 -17.50
N GLN A 192 -6.87 -1.27 -17.57
CA GLN A 192 -7.72 -1.56 -16.42
C GLN A 192 -7.52 -3.00 -15.91
N LEU A 193 -7.33 -3.16 -14.61
CA LEU A 193 -7.29 -4.47 -13.95
C LEU A 193 -8.67 -4.84 -13.44
N GLN A 194 -9.35 -5.74 -14.16
CA GLN A 194 -10.66 -6.26 -13.80
C GLN A 194 -10.66 -7.79 -13.89
N PRO A 195 -10.17 -8.48 -12.84
CA PRO A 195 -10.33 -9.93 -12.74
C PRO A 195 -11.81 -10.31 -12.68
N ASN A 196 -12.20 -11.35 -13.42
CA ASN A 196 -13.55 -11.92 -13.40
C ASN A 196 -13.55 -13.37 -12.89
N GLY A 197 -14.74 -13.89 -12.60
CA GLY A 197 -14.89 -15.23 -12.02
C GLY A 197 -14.27 -15.31 -10.63
N ALA A 198 -13.94 -16.51 -10.16
CA ALA A 198 -13.28 -16.74 -8.88
C ALA A 198 -11.75 -16.52 -8.99
N SER A 199 -11.34 -15.41 -9.61
CA SER A 199 -9.93 -15.05 -9.72
C SER A 199 -9.38 -14.56 -8.39
N GLU A 200 -8.14 -14.92 -8.09
CA GLU A 200 -7.47 -14.58 -6.83
C GLU A 200 -6.11 -13.95 -7.14
N ILE A 201 -5.83 -12.78 -6.55
CA ILE A 201 -4.57 -12.06 -6.72
C ILE A 201 -3.86 -11.98 -5.36
N HIS A 202 -2.65 -12.53 -5.29
CA HIS A 202 -1.81 -12.58 -4.11
C HIS A 202 -0.56 -11.71 -4.35
N VAL A 203 -0.47 -10.59 -3.63
CA VAL A 203 0.60 -9.60 -3.82
C VAL A 203 1.52 -9.57 -2.62
N LEU A 204 2.72 -10.13 -2.78
CA LEU A 204 3.80 -10.02 -1.83
C LEU A 204 4.92 -9.08 -2.30
N GLY A 205 5.11 -8.97 -3.62
CA GLY A 205 5.98 -7.96 -4.25
C GLY A 205 5.19 -6.75 -4.70
N GLN A 206 5.31 -6.40 -5.99
CA GLN A 206 4.75 -5.17 -6.55
C GLN A 206 3.70 -5.43 -7.63
N LEU A 207 2.57 -4.74 -7.56
CA LEU A 207 1.56 -4.69 -8.62
C LEU A 207 1.33 -3.24 -9.02
N GLU A 208 1.60 -2.93 -10.29
CA GLU A 208 1.32 -1.62 -10.88
C GLU A 208 0.20 -1.75 -11.91
N ASN A 209 -0.83 -0.92 -11.77
CA ASN A 209 -1.93 -0.85 -12.70
C ASN A 209 -2.02 0.54 -13.35
N GLY A 210 -1.97 0.57 -14.69
CA GLY A 210 -1.94 1.79 -15.49
C GLY A 210 -3.29 2.50 -15.67
N ALA A 211 -4.38 1.95 -15.13
CA ALA A 211 -5.71 2.57 -15.18
C ALA A 211 -6.48 2.28 -13.88
N ASP A 212 -7.76 1.89 -13.99
CA ASP A 212 -8.65 1.66 -12.85
C ASP A 212 -8.57 0.21 -12.34
N LEU A 213 -8.72 0.03 -11.02
CA LEU A 213 -8.83 -1.28 -10.37
C LEU A 213 -10.29 -1.62 -10.09
N ASN A 214 -10.79 -2.73 -10.65
CA ASN A 214 -12.16 -3.19 -10.39
C ASN A 214 -12.16 -4.61 -9.82
N ILE A 215 -12.31 -4.72 -8.50
CA ILE A 215 -12.47 -5.99 -7.76
C ILE A 215 -13.95 -6.17 -7.42
N THR A 216 -14.63 -6.94 -8.27
CA THR A 216 -16.09 -7.12 -8.23
C THR A 216 -16.46 -8.59 -8.42
N GLY A 217 -17.75 -8.92 -8.24
CA GLY A 217 -18.24 -10.28 -8.47
C GLY A 217 -17.68 -11.28 -7.45
N GLN A 218 -16.88 -12.23 -7.94
CA GLN A 218 -16.22 -13.28 -7.13
C GLN A 218 -14.70 -13.14 -7.09
N ALA A 219 -14.15 -12.07 -7.69
CA ALA A 219 -12.71 -11.87 -7.72
C ALA A 219 -12.24 -11.29 -6.38
N GLU A 220 -11.08 -11.73 -5.91
CA GLU A 220 -10.52 -11.31 -4.62
C GLU A 220 -9.04 -10.94 -4.76
N MET A 221 -8.58 -10.07 -3.86
CA MET A 221 -7.17 -9.67 -3.77
C MET A 221 -6.70 -9.72 -2.32
N THR A 222 -5.49 -10.24 -2.11
CA THR A 222 -4.79 -10.16 -0.83
C THR A 222 -3.43 -9.52 -1.04
N ILE A 223 -3.21 -8.41 -0.35
CA ILE A 223 -1.93 -7.69 -0.30
C ILE A 223 -1.29 -8.06 1.02
N TYR A 224 -0.18 -8.79 0.96
CA TYR A 224 0.52 -9.28 2.13
C TYR A 224 1.46 -8.21 2.69
N ASP A 225 1.96 -8.44 3.90
CA ASP A 225 2.99 -7.58 4.49
C ASP A 225 4.23 -7.49 3.58
N GLY A 226 4.72 -6.28 3.35
CA GLY A 226 5.75 -5.96 2.34
C GLY A 226 5.23 -5.76 0.91
N GLY A 227 4.01 -6.21 0.60
CA GLY A 227 3.38 -6.05 -0.71
C GLY A 227 2.98 -4.61 -1.01
N VAL A 228 3.12 -4.20 -2.26
CA VAL A 228 2.80 -2.84 -2.73
C VAL A 228 1.94 -2.91 -3.99
N VAL A 229 0.76 -2.29 -3.93
CA VAL A 229 -0.15 -2.11 -5.05
C VAL A 229 -0.29 -0.64 -5.36
N THR A 230 0.01 -0.25 -6.60
CA THR A 230 -0.14 1.12 -7.10
C THR A 230 -1.08 1.15 -8.29
N ILE A 231 -2.16 1.91 -8.17
CA ILE A 231 -3.20 2.09 -9.18
C ILE A 231 -3.09 3.52 -9.71
N ALA A 232 -3.00 3.68 -11.02
CA ALA A 232 -2.81 4.99 -11.65
C ALA A 232 -4.02 5.89 -11.48
N ASN A 233 -5.22 5.32 -11.55
CA ASN A 233 -6.50 6.00 -11.41
C ASN A 233 -7.27 5.45 -10.19
N GLY A 234 -8.61 5.54 -10.22
CA GLY A 234 -9.51 5.12 -9.17
C GLY A 234 -9.94 3.67 -9.33
N GLY A 235 -11.15 3.35 -8.90
CA GLY A 235 -11.64 1.99 -9.03
C GLY A 235 -12.91 1.68 -8.25
N GLN A 236 -13.38 0.46 -8.44
CA GLN A 236 -14.52 -0.09 -7.71
C GLN A 236 -14.11 -1.36 -6.95
N ILE A 237 -14.15 -1.28 -5.63
CA ILE A 237 -13.92 -2.41 -4.72
C ILE A 237 -15.28 -2.80 -4.13
N SER A 238 -15.91 -3.81 -4.73
CA SER A 238 -17.19 -4.34 -4.28
C SER A 238 -17.11 -5.81 -3.84
N ASN A 239 -15.91 -6.37 -3.80
CA ASN A 239 -15.62 -7.70 -3.27
C ASN A 239 -14.28 -7.68 -2.51
N LEU A 240 -13.92 -8.78 -1.85
CA LEU A 240 -12.84 -8.83 -0.87
C LEU A 240 -11.46 -8.41 -1.41
N VAL A 241 -10.92 -7.37 -0.79
CA VAL A 241 -9.54 -6.90 -0.85
C VAL A 241 -9.02 -6.86 0.59
N SER A 242 -8.17 -7.82 0.95
CA SER A 242 -7.49 -7.83 2.26
C SER A 242 -6.14 -7.13 2.12
N ASN A 243 -5.98 -5.97 2.74
CA ASN A 243 -4.77 -5.17 2.64
C ASN A 243 -3.94 -5.17 3.93
N CYS A 244 -2.87 -5.94 3.97
CA CYS A 244 -1.85 -5.91 5.03
C CYS A 244 -0.53 -5.26 4.58
N GLY A 245 -0.49 -4.70 3.37
CA GLY A 245 0.66 -3.99 2.82
C GLY A 245 0.28 -2.55 2.46
N GLN A 246 0.72 -2.10 1.30
CA GLN A 246 0.43 -0.76 0.79
C GLN A 246 -0.49 -0.83 -0.43
N LEU A 247 -1.59 -0.09 -0.39
CA LEU A 247 -2.53 0.10 -1.50
C LEU A 247 -2.64 1.59 -1.83
N GLY A 248 -2.30 2.00 -3.05
CA GLY A 248 -2.30 3.41 -3.46
C GLY A 248 -3.11 3.67 -4.73
N PHE A 249 -3.91 4.73 -4.73
CA PHE A 249 -4.63 5.27 -5.88
C PHE A 249 -4.14 6.69 -6.21
N ASN A 250 -3.59 6.88 -7.40
CA ASN A 250 -2.85 8.09 -7.79
C ASN A 250 -3.69 9.17 -8.50
N ALA A 251 -4.93 8.85 -8.85
CA ALA A 251 -5.93 9.76 -9.42
C ALA A 251 -7.29 9.05 -9.33
N GLY A 252 -8.37 9.71 -9.73
CA GLY A 252 -9.70 9.12 -9.85
C GLY A 252 -10.40 8.83 -8.51
N GLU A 253 -11.71 8.67 -8.61
CA GLU A 253 -12.60 8.34 -7.50
C GLU A 253 -12.51 6.83 -7.18
N VAL A 254 -12.44 6.51 -5.88
CA VAL A 254 -12.44 5.14 -5.37
C VAL A 254 -13.79 4.85 -4.73
N HIS A 255 -14.48 3.83 -5.23
CA HIS A 255 -15.72 3.34 -4.65
C HIS A 255 -15.46 2.09 -3.83
N THR A 256 -15.89 2.07 -2.57
CA THR A 256 -15.90 0.87 -1.72
C THR A 256 -17.33 0.49 -1.41
N GLY A 257 -17.80 -0.68 -1.83
CA GLY A 257 -19.19 -1.11 -1.66
C GLY A 257 -19.33 -2.48 -1.02
N GLY A 258 -20.41 -2.72 -0.27
CA GLY A 258 -20.67 -3.98 0.45
C GLY A 258 -19.88 -4.08 1.76
N GLY A 259 -20.51 -4.57 2.82
CA GLY A 259 -20.03 -4.43 4.22
C GLY A 259 -18.75 -5.18 4.62
N SER A 260 -17.87 -5.56 3.68
CA SER A 260 -16.56 -6.18 3.93
C SER A 260 -15.62 -6.14 2.70
N SER A 261 -15.85 -5.26 1.72
CA SER A 261 -15.12 -5.35 0.44
C SER A 261 -13.67 -4.93 0.54
N LEU A 262 -13.34 -3.82 1.22
CA LEU A 262 -11.96 -3.47 1.55
C LEU A 262 -11.73 -3.69 3.04
N VAL A 263 -10.82 -4.59 3.39
CA VAL A 263 -10.34 -4.83 4.76
C VAL A 263 -8.94 -4.24 4.86
N ASN A 264 -8.84 -3.03 5.41
CA ASN A 264 -7.55 -2.34 5.54
C ASN A 264 -6.92 -2.61 6.91
N LEU A 265 -5.80 -3.33 6.91
CA LEU A 265 -5.01 -3.71 8.10
C LEU A 265 -3.61 -3.05 8.11
N CYS A 266 -3.24 -2.37 7.02
CA CYS A 266 -2.04 -1.54 6.93
C CYS A 266 -2.38 -0.23 6.22
N SER A 267 -1.80 0.10 5.07
CA SER A 267 -1.89 1.44 4.48
C SER A 267 -2.71 1.47 3.20
N THR A 268 -3.71 2.35 3.18
CA THR A 268 -4.42 2.75 1.95
C THR A 268 -4.22 4.25 1.72
N TYR A 269 -3.73 4.63 0.54
CA TYR A 269 -3.54 6.01 0.13
C TYR A 269 -4.43 6.33 -1.08
N ILE A 270 -5.24 7.38 -0.98
CA ILE A 270 -6.17 7.83 -2.00
C ILE A 270 -5.89 9.31 -2.28
N LYS A 271 -5.43 9.62 -3.49
CA LYS A 271 -5.05 10.99 -3.83
C LYS A 271 -6.22 11.91 -4.14
N GLU A 272 -7.31 11.37 -4.67
CA GLU A 272 -8.54 12.10 -4.96
C GLU A 272 -9.61 11.60 -3.99
N ASP A 273 -10.77 11.19 -4.49
CA ASP A 273 -11.98 11.04 -3.67
C ASP A 273 -12.22 9.58 -3.27
N LEU A 274 -12.76 9.38 -2.06
CA LEU A 274 -13.27 8.10 -1.58
C LEU A 274 -14.79 8.18 -1.42
N VAL A 275 -15.50 7.25 -2.04
CA VAL A 275 -16.94 7.08 -1.93
C VAL A 275 -17.26 5.75 -1.24
N LEU A 276 -17.96 5.83 -0.11
CA LEU A 276 -18.43 4.68 0.64
C LEU A 276 -19.82 4.26 0.13
N ASP A 277 -19.88 3.27 -0.75
CA ASP A 277 -21.14 2.65 -1.21
C ASP A 277 -21.61 1.51 -0.28
N GLY A 278 -21.04 1.43 0.93
CA GLY A 278 -21.40 0.50 1.98
C GLY A 278 -20.67 0.83 3.30
N PRO A 279 -21.06 0.21 4.42
CA PRO A 279 -20.32 0.35 5.67
C PRO A 279 -18.86 -0.08 5.50
N TYR A 280 -17.94 0.70 6.05
CA TYR A 280 -16.51 0.48 5.92
C TYR A 280 -15.84 0.46 7.29
N THR A 281 -14.95 -0.50 7.51
CA THR A 281 -14.11 -0.58 8.71
C THR A 281 -12.65 -0.45 8.30
N ASN A 282 -11.97 0.53 8.89
CA ASN A 282 -10.54 0.72 8.80
C ASN A 282 -9.87 0.25 10.10
N ASP A 283 -8.93 -0.68 10.00
CA ASP A 283 -8.11 -1.18 11.11
C ASP A 283 -6.60 -0.90 10.89
N GLY A 284 -6.27 0.03 9.98
CA GLY A 284 -4.91 0.48 9.70
C GLY A 284 -4.84 1.98 9.40
N LEU A 285 -3.89 2.40 8.59
CA LEU A 285 -3.81 3.76 8.07
C LEU A 285 -4.62 3.92 6.79
N ILE A 286 -5.49 4.92 6.75
CA ILE A 286 -6.04 5.45 5.51
C ILE A 286 -5.71 6.94 5.37
N VAL A 287 -5.25 7.34 4.18
CA VAL A 287 -4.94 8.73 3.84
C VAL A 287 -5.74 9.12 2.61
N ILE A 288 -6.55 10.17 2.72
CA ILE A 288 -7.42 10.68 1.64
C ILE A 288 -7.05 12.14 1.40
N LYS A 289 -6.63 12.45 0.17
CA LYS A 289 -6.23 13.82 -0.23
C LYS A 289 -7.32 14.60 -0.98
N GLY A 290 -8.36 13.92 -1.47
CA GLY A 290 -9.60 14.54 -1.94
C GLY A 290 -10.71 14.46 -0.90
N ASP A 291 -11.94 14.31 -1.37
CA ASP A 291 -13.15 14.31 -0.56
C ASP A 291 -13.54 12.89 -0.09
N LEU A 292 -14.14 12.82 1.11
CA LEU A 292 -14.75 11.60 1.64
C LEU A 292 -16.28 11.71 1.55
N THR A 293 -16.89 10.85 0.74
CA THR A 293 -18.35 10.78 0.56
C THR A 293 -18.91 9.52 1.19
N PHE A 294 -19.90 9.68 2.08
CA PHE A 294 -20.42 8.58 2.88
C PHE A 294 -21.60 7.82 2.25
N ASN A 295 -22.34 8.43 1.31
CA ASN A 295 -23.57 7.90 0.71
C ASN A 295 -24.57 7.28 1.72
N GLY A 296 -24.66 7.84 2.93
CA GLY A 296 -25.54 7.34 3.99
C GLY A 296 -25.01 6.13 4.76
N HIS A 297 -23.72 5.84 4.66
CA HIS A 297 -23.03 4.79 5.39
C HIS A 297 -22.09 5.36 6.45
N ALA A 298 -21.96 4.65 7.57
CA ALA A 298 -20.98 5.00 8.59
C ALA A 298 -19.59 4.48 8.22
N LEU A 299 -18.57 5.23 8.64
CA LEU A 299 -17.18 4.80 8.61
C LEU A 299 -16.73 4.45 10.03
N ILE A 300 -16.34 3.18 10.23
CA ILE A 300 -15.72 2.73 11.48
C ILE A 300 -14.21 2.83 11.30
N ASN A 301 -13.57 3.70 12.06
CA ASN A 301 -12.12 3.87 12.02
C ASN A 301 -11.52 3.43 13.35
N ASN A 302 -10.96 2.22 13.40
CA ASN A 302 -10.32 1.65 14.58
C ASN A 302 -8.84 2.05 14.74
N ASP A 303 -8.27 2.71 13.73
CA ASP A 303 -6.87 3.14 13.76
C ASP A 303 -6.73 4.56 13.14
N VAL A 304 -5.84 4.81 12.19
CA VAL A 304 -5.57 6.18 11.71
C VAL A 304 -6.36 6.50 10.43
N LEU A 305 -7.18 7.55 10.50
CA LEU A 305 -7.79 8.21 9.35
C LEU A 305 -7.18 9.61 9.20
N MET A 306 -6.51 9.84 8.08
CA MET A 306 -5.98 11.15 7.70
C MET A 306 -6.73 11.68 6.48
N VAL A 307 -7.34 12.85 6.60
CA VAL A 307 -8.08 13.50 5.52
C VAL A 307 -7.58 14.92 5.29
N LYS A 308 -7.64 15.37 4.04
CA LYS A 308 -7.29 16.76 3.71
C LYS A 308 -8.28 17.74 4.32
N ASN A 309 -9.56 17.56 4.02
CA ASN A 309 -10.67 18.26 4.62
C ASN A 309 -11.66 17.23 5.15
N LEU A 310 -12.41 17.60 6.16
CA LEU A 310 -13.51 16.84 6.69
C LEU A 310 -14.77 17.69 6.62
N TYR A 311 -15.72 17.28 5.80
CA TYR A 311 -17.04 17.90 5.72
C TYR A 311 -18.10 16.84 5.93
N MET A 312 -18.95 17.01 6.95
CA MET A 312 -19.95 16.01 7.35
C MET A 312 -21.36 16.58 7.38
N ASN A 313 -22.29 15.88 6.73
CA ASN A 313 -23.70 16.25 6.58
C ASN A 313 -24.63 15.04 6.70
N ASN A 314 -25.04 14.75 7.94
CA ASN A 314 -25.76 13.55 8.36
C ASN A 314 -24.93 12.28 8.16
N ASP A 315 -23.63 12.40 8.41
CA ASP A 315 -22.64 11.35 8.28
C ASP A 315 -22.10 10.93 9.65
N ASP A 316 -21.59 9.70 9.73
CA ASP A 316 -21.08 9.12 10.98
C ASP A 316 -19.65 8.57 10.81
N ILE A 317 -18.73 9.03 11.67
CA ILE A 317 -17.39 8.47 11.84
C ILE A 317 -17.25 7.94 13.29
N ILE A 318 -17.00 6.63 13.42
CA ILE A 318 -17.04 5.95 14.71
C ILE A 318 -15.68 5.35 15.04
N GLY A 319 -15.12 5.74 16.19
CA GLY A 319 -13.84 5.25 16.70
C GLY A 319 -14.01 4.27 17.86
N ASN A 320 -12.92 3.62 18.23
CA ASN A 320 -12.88 2.56 19.24
C ASN A 320 -12.57 3.08 20.65
N ASN A 321 -12.38 4.39 20.85
CA ASN A 321 -12.01 5.04 22.11
C ASN A 321 -10.64 4.63 22.68
N ASP A 322 -9.78 3.96 21.91
CA ASP A 322 -8.49 3.45 22.38
C ASP A 322 -7.34 3.85 21.46
N THR A 323 -7.38 3.48 20.19
CA THR A 323 -6.32 3.71 19.19
C THR A 323 -6.76 4.59 18.02
N SER A 324 -8.07 4.71 17.81
CA SER A 324 -8.65 5.51 16.73
C SER A 324 -8.15 6.94 16.74
N THR A 325 -7.53 7.35 15.65
CA THR A 325 -6.96 8.68 15.45
C THR A 325 -7.54 9.28 14.18
N LEU A 326 -8.06 10.51 14.27
CA LEU A 326 -8.61 11.28 13.16
C LEU A 326 -7.78 12.55 12.99
N LEU A 327 -7.16 12.67 11.82
CA LEU A 327 -6.24 13.74 11.46
C LEU A 327 -6.82 14.53 10.30
N VAL A 328 -7.00 15.83 10.50
CA VAL A 328 -7.48 16.75 9.46
C VAL A 328 -6.37 17.74 9.14
N GLU A 329 -6.09 17.93 7.85
CA GLU A 329 -4.96 18.79 7.43
C GLU A 329 -5.33 20.27 7.35
N TYR A 330 -6.59 20.61 7.02
CA TYR A 330 -6.99 21.98 6.68
C TYR A 330 -8.31 22.46 7.23
N ALA A 331 -9.38 21.67 7.20
CA ALA A 331 -10.71 22.14 7.62
C ALA A 331 -11.58 20.99 8.11
N ALA A 332 -12.19 21.15 9.28
CA ALA A 332 -13.07 20.18 9.92
C ALA A 332 -14.45 20.79 10.23
N GLU A 333 -15.44 20.47 9.39
CA GLU A 333 -16.79 21.01 9.45
C GLU A 333 -17.87 19.93 9.62
N MET A 334 -18.68 20.06 10.67
CA MET A 334 -19.89 19.28 10.90
C MET A 334 -21.13 20.18 10.74
N VAL A 335 -21.85 20.06 9.62
CA VAL A 335 -22.85 21.06 9.25
C VAL A 335 -24.30 20.67 9.55
N SER A 336 -24.61 19.38 9.65
CA SER A 336 -25.95 18.89 9.98
C SER A 336 -25.89 17.48 10.55
N GLY A 337 -26.54 17.24 11.70
CA GLY A 337 -26.88 15.91 12.22
C GLY A 337 -25.79 14.84 12.16
N SER A 338 -24.51 15.23 12.21
CA SER A 338 -23.38 14.33 12.00
C SER A 338 -22.80 13.89 13.33
N THR A 339 -22.13 12.74 13.34
CA THR A 339 -21.56 12.15 14.55
C THR A 339 -20.09 11.80 14.35
N ILE A 340 -19.23 12.26 15.26
CA ILE A 340 -17.87 11.76 15.41
C ILE A 340 -17.68 11.35 16.87
N THR A 341 -17.25 10.10 17.10
CA THR A 341 -17.10 9.56 18.46
C THR A 341 -15.82 8.77 18.59
N GLY A 342 -15.21 8.76 19.78
CA GLY A 342 -14.19 7.79 20.16
C GLY A 342 -12.86 7.89 19.43
N HIS A 343 -12.50 9.08 18.97
CA HIS A 343 -11.20 9.37 18.34
C HIS A 343 -10.32 10.24 19.22
N TYR A 344 -9.01 10.06 19.12
CA TYR A 344 -8.10 11.18 19.27
C TYR A 344 -8.16 12.03 18.02
N PHE A 345 -8.43 13.32 18.18
CA PHE A 345 -8.67 14.23 17.08
C PHE A 345 -7.61 15.32 17.03
N TYR A 346 -7.05 15.55 15.86
CA TYR A 346 -6.09 16.62 15.61
C TYR A 346 -6.43 17.34 14.31
N ASP A 347 -6.73 18.63 14.43
CA ASP A 347 -6.80 19.53 13.29
C ASP A 347 -5.50 20.36 13.23
N ASN A 348 -4.85 20.30 12.08
CA ASN A 348 -3.50 20.83 11.89
C ASN A 348 -3.47 22.34 11.64
N ASP A 349 -4.57 22.94 11.20
CA ASP A 349 -4.57 24.35 10.78
C ASP A 349 -4.77 25.34 11.95
N ASP A 350 -5.55 24.98 12.97
CA ASP A 350 -5.91 25.84 14.10
C ASP A 350 -5.40 25.37 15.48
N GLY A 351 -4.77 24.19 15.54
CA GLY A 351 -4.17 23.64 16.76
C GLY A 351 -5.15 22.85 17.64
N GLY A 352 -6.20 22.30 17.05
CA GLY A 352 -7.04 21.25 17.61
C GLY A 352 -8.45 21.73 17.92
N GLY A 353 -9.40 21.36 17.05
CA GLY A 353 -10.83 21.63 17.21
C GLY A 353 -11.55 21.52 15.87
N PHE A 354 -12.87 21.61 15.89
CA PHE A 354 -13.66 21.74 14.66
C PHE A 354 -13.83 23.22 14.32
N ASP A 355 -13.71 23.56 13.04
CA ASP A 355 -14.04 24.89 12.52
C ASP A 355 -15.52 25.23 12.69
N VAL A 356 -16.37 24.22 12.47
CA VAL A 356 -17.83 24.34 12.51
C VAL A 356 -18.42 23.09 13.14
N VAL A 357 -19.26 23.29 14.16
CA VAL A 357 -20.10 22.22 14.74
C VAL A 357 -21.55 22.70 14.80
N CYS A 358 -22.44 21.97 14.14
CA CYS A 358 -23.86 22.26 14.15
C CYS A 358 -24.49 21.93 15.51
N ALA A 359 -25.58 22.60 15.89
CA ALA A 359 -26.24 22.39 17.18
C ALA A 359 -26.83 20.99 17.39
N SER A 360 -27.05 20.23 16.30
CA SER A 360 -27.54 18.85 16.34
C SER A 360 -26.44 17.81 16.07
N CYS A 361 -25.18 18.24 16.01
CA CYS A 361 -24.03 17.40 15.74
C CYS A 361 -23.48 16.86 17.08
N VAL A 362 -22.77 15.73 17.01
CA VAL A 362 -22.17 15.07 18.18
C VAL A 362 -20.67 14.89 17.94
N ASP A 363 -19.83 15.53 18.75
CA ASP A 363 -18.37 15.56 18.65
C ASP A 363 -17.69 15.00 19.90
N GLU A 364 -17.88 13.71 20.18
CA GLU A 364 -17.31 13.04 21.36
C GLU A 364 -15.87 12.54 21.09
N VAL A 365 -14.95 13.49 20.89
CA VAL A 365 -13.53 13.23 20.59
C VAL A 365 -12.59 13.74 21.70
N ALA A 366 -11.37 13.20 21.73
CA ALA A 366 -10.29 13.69 22.58
C ALA A 366 -9.33 14.55 21.74
N ILE A 367 -9.34 15.86 21.94
CA ILE A 367 -8.50 16.79 21.17
C ILE A 367 -7.03 16.62 21.57
N ILE A 368 -6.16 16.48 20.57
CA ILE A 368 -4.70 16.44 20.71
C ILE A 368 -4.14 17.83 20.45
N ASP A 369 -3.18 18.27 21.25
CA ASP A 369 -2.51 19.58 21.07
C ASP A 369 -1.33 19.55 20.10
N ASP A 370 -0.66 18.41 20.08
CA ASP A 370 0.58 18.21 19.37
C ASP A 370 0.68 16.74 19.01
N MET A 371 0.85 16.48 17.72
CA MET A 371 1.04 15.15 17.18
C MET A 371 2.40 15.11 16.51
N ASP A 372 3.18 14.08 16.85
CA ASP A 372 4.41 13.80 16.13
C ASP A 372 4.05 13.22 14.76
N MET A 373 4.31 14.02 13.71
CA MET A 373 4.26 13.61 12.31
C MET A 373 5.67 13.55 11.71
N SER A 374 6.66 13.10 12.49
CA SER A 374 8.04 12.93 12.01
C SER A 374 8.14 11.78 11.01
N GLY A 375 7.93 12.11 9.74
CA GLY A 375 8.08 11.19 8.63
C GLY A 375 7.55 11.80 7.34
N THR A 376 8.16 11.42 6.22
CA THR A 376 7.55 11.63 4.91
C THR A 376 6.30 10.77 4.80
N LEU A 377 5.34 11.18 3.96
CA LEU A 377 4.15 10.37 3.70
C LEU A 377 4.50 8.93 3.29
N ALA A 378 5.57 8.74 2.51
CA ALA A 378 6.05 7.42 2.11
C ALA A 378 6.52 6.57 3.30
N GLU A 379 7.21 7.17 4.28
CA GLU A 379 7.63 6.47 5.50
C GLU A 379 6.45 6.13 6.40
N ILE A 380 5.46 7.02 6.47
CA ILE A 380 4.23 6.83 7.25
C ILE A 380 3.41 5.68 6.64
N THR A 381 3.22 5.66 5.32
CA THR A 381 2.48 4.58 4.65
C THR A 381 3.25 3.26 4.68
N ALA A 382 4.58 3.29 4.59
CA ALA A 382 5.38 2.07 4.70
C ALA A 382 5.32 1.40 6.08
N ASN A 383 5.09 2.18 7.14
CA ASN A 383 4.99 1.68 8.51
C ASN A 383 3.53 1.55 9.01
N CYS A 384 2.54 1.48 8.11
CA CYS A 384 1.12 1.35 8.47
C CYS A 384 0.62 2.43 9.45
N GLY A 385 1.16 3.66 9.40
CA GLY A 385 0.78 4.74 10.32
C GLY A 385 1.44 4.70 11.71
N ALA A 386 2.32 3.74 12.00
CA ALA A 386 2.97 3.61 13.31
C ALA A 386 3.85 4.81 13.74
N ALA A 387 4.11 5.73 12.80
CA ALA A 387 4.79 6.98 13.07
C ALA A 387 3.90 8.01 13.79
N PHE A 388 2.58 7.92 13.69
CA PHE A 388 1.67 8.85 14.37
C PHE A 388 1.63 8.56 15.87
N LYS A 389 2.10 9.53 16.67
CA LYS A 389 2.06 9.45 18.13
C LYS A 389 1.52 10.75 18.71
N PRO A 390 0.45 10.71 19.53
CA PRO A 390 0.01 11.89 20.25
C PRO A 390 1.08 12.28 21.29
N ASN A 391 1.64 13.49 21.19
CA ASN A 391 2.63 13.99 22.14
C ASN A 391 1.96 14.54 23.41
N LYS A 392 0.78 15.16 23.27
CA LYS A 392 -0.01 15.73 24.37
C LYS A 392 -1.51 15.69 24.05
N ILE A 393 -2.28 15.08 24.95
CA ILE A 393 -3.74 15.04 24.89
C ILE A 393 -4.30 16.16 25.78
N LYS A 394 -5.12 17.07 25.23
CA LYS A 394 -5.98 17.94 26.04
C LYS A 394 -7.10 17.08 26.59
N GLU A 395 -7.46 17.29 27.86
CA GLU A 395 -8.55 16.56 28.51
C GLU A 395 -9.78 16.43 27.59
N LYS A 396 -10.43 15.26 27.68
CA LYS A 396 -11.66 14.93 26.97
C LYS A 396 -12.64 16.10 27.10
N ALA A 397 -12.86 16.84 26.02
CA ALA A 397 -13.79 17.96 26.01
C ALA A 397 -15.21 17.38 26.01
N THR A 398 -15.76 17.11 27.19
CA THR A 398 -17.21 17.00 27.34
C THR A 398 -17.76 18.42 27.42
N LEU A 399 -18.36 18.91 26.33
CA LEU A 399 -19.23 20.09 26.34
C LEU A 399 -20.68 19.68 26.56
#